data_AF-S4RVH2-F1
#
_entry.id   AF-S4RVH2-F1
#
_cell.length_a   1.000
_cell.length_b   1.000
_cell.length_c   1.000
_cell.angle_alpha   90.00
_cell.angle_beta   90.00
_cell.angle_gamma   90.00
#
_symmetry.space_group_name_H-M   'P 1'
#
loop_
_entity.id
_entity.type
_entity.pdbx_description
1 polymer ?
#
loop_
_entity_poly.entity_id
_entity_poly.type
_entity_poly.pdbx_seq_one_letter_code
_entity_poly.pdbx_strand_id
1 'polypeptide(L)'
;LVPQAGMSETHAEYRSPLVSRYASPEMARNFGDEKKFSTWRRLWLLLARAQQTLGLPVTDVQLAEMEANLHNIDWAMAAEEERRCRHDVMAHVHTFAHTCPTAAPIIHLGATSCYVGDNTDLIVIRDAFDILLPKLARVIDRLSRFAEKHAALPTLGFTHFQ
;
A
#
# COMPACT_ATOMS: atom_id res chain seq x y z
N LEU A 1 38.07 12.53 21.34
CA LEU A 1 37.68 11.90 20.06
C LEU A 1 36.16 11.77 20.07
N VAL A 2 35.48 12.72 19.44
CA VAL A 2 34.01 12.74 19.34
C VAL A 2 33.64 11.81 18.18
N PRO A 3 32.75 10.81 18.35
CA PRO A 3 32.25 10.04 17.24
C PRO A 3 31.38 10.95 16.38
N GLN A 4 31.74 11.13 15.11
CA GLN A 4 30.86 11.79 14.15
C GLN A 4 29.66 10.87 13.88
N ALA A 5 28.49 11.30 14.33
CA ALA A 5 27.22 10.72 13.97
C ALA A 5 26.88 11.08 12.50
N GLY A 6 26.50 10.07 11.71
CA GLY A 6 25.50 10.22 10.65
C GLY A 6 25.97 10.76 9.29
N MET A 7 26.92 10.09 8.62
CA MET A 7 26.86 10.05 7.15
C MET A 7 25.91 8.92 6.76
N SER A 8 24.67 9.29 6.46
CA SER A 8 23.59 8.42 6.02
C SER A 8 24.03 7.40 4.97
N GLU A 9 23.86 6.10 5.27
CA GLU A 9 24.10 4.93 4.39
C GLU A 9 23.33 4.97 3.05
N THR A 10 22.51 6.00 2.83
CA THR A 10 21.56 6.16 1.73
C THR A 10 22.13 6.19 0.30
N HIS A 11 23.45 6.25 0.13
CA HIS A 11 24.10 6.23 -1.19
C HIS A 11 24.91 4.96 -1.47
N ALA A 12 25.13 4.10 -0.46
CA ALA A 12 25.89 2.86 -0.64
C ALA A 12 25.04 1.75 -1.28
N GLU A 13 23.73 1.77 -1.04
CA GLU A 13 22.79 0.77 -1.53
C GLU A 13 22.00 1.23 -2.75
N TYR A 14 21.59 0.26 -3.59
CA TYR A 14 20.70 0.53 -4.71
C TYR A 14 19.36 1.06 -4.21
N ARG A 15 18.88 2.12 -4.85
CA ARG A 15 17.54 2.66 -4.65
C ARG A 15 16.88 2.83 -6.01
N SER A 16 15.66 2.34 -6.14
CA SER A 16 14.90 2.50 -7.38
C SER A 16 14.71 4.00 -7.68
N PRO A 17 15.17 4.49 -8.85
CA PRO A 17 14.98 5.89 -9.23
C PRO A 17 13.49 6.23 -9.45
N LEU A 18 12.65 5.21 -9.64
CA LEU A 18 11.20 5.38 -9.64
C LEU A 18 10.74 5.99 -8.33
N VAL A 19 11.20 5.50 -7.18
CA VAL A 19 10.77 6.00 -5.87
C VAL A 19 11.59 7.21 -5.43
N SER A 20 12.91 7.23 -5.69
CA SER A 20 13.79 8.28 -5.17
C SER A 20 13.80 9.58 -5.99
N ARG A 21 13.28 9.57 -7.23
CA ARG A 21 13.36 10.73 -8.14
C ARG A 21 12.11 10.98 -8.99
N TYR A 22 11.50 9.95 -9.56
CA TYR A 22 10.52 10.15 -10.65
C TYR A 22 9.05 10.09 -10.23
N ALA A 23 8.67 9.13 -9.38
CA ALA A 23 7.29 8.95 -8.99
C ALA A 23 6.85 10.04 -8.01
N SER A 24 5.59 10.44 -8.12
CA SER A 24 4.96 11.33 -7.18
C SER A 24 4.77 10.65 -5.80
N PRO A 25 4.85 11.39 -4.68
CA PRO A 25 4.73 10.82 -3.34
C PRO A 25 3.47 9.98 -3.11
N GLU A 26 2.33 10.35 -3.69
CA GLU A 26 1.07 9.60 -3.56
C GLU A 26 1.14 8.21 -4.21
N MET A 27 1.85 8.07 -5.34
CA MET A 27 2.02 6.79 -6.01
C MET A 27 3.03 5.92 -5.24
N ALA A 28 4.12 6.53 -4.78
CA ALA A 28 5.11 5.83 -3.96
C ALA A 28 4.50 5.29 -2.66
N ARG A 29 3.68 6.09 -1.97
CA ARG A 29 2.96 5.65 -0.75
C ARG A 29 1.93 4.58 -1.03
N ASN A 30 1.24 4.63 -2.18
CA ASN A 30 0.25 3.60 -2.55
C ASN A 30 0.85 2.20 -2.68
N PHE A 31 2.12 2.11 -3.10
CA PHE A 31 2.87 0.86 -3.20
C PHE A 31 3.82 0.61 -2.01
N GLY A 32 3.72 1.41 -0.93
CA GLY A 32 4.56 1.28 0.24
C GLY A 32 4.08 0.23 1.24
N ASP A 33 4.99 -0.32 2.04
CA ASP A 33 4.70 -1.35 3.04
C ASP A 33 3.66 -0.90 4.07
N GLU A 34 3.70 0.37 4.50
CA GLU A 34 2.70 0.91 5.42
C GLU A 34 1.27 0.80 4.84
N LYS A 35 1.10 1.09 3.54
CA LYS A 35 -0.18 0.91 2.84
C LYS A 35 -0.55 -0.57 2.73
N LYS A 36 0.40 -1.44 2.37
CA LYS A 36 0.18 -2.90 2.27
C LYS A 36 -0.32 -3.46 3.60
N PHE A 37 0.45 -3.31 4.66
CA PHE A 37 0.19 -4.01 5.93
C PHE A 37 -0.92 -3.36 6.77
N SER A 38 -1.17 -2.05 6.64
CA SER A 38 -2.39 -1.45 7.20
C SER A 38 -3.65 -1.92 6.46
N THR A 39 -3.56 -2.16 5.14
CA THR A 39 -4.66 -2.75 4.37
C THR A 39 -4.90 -4.20 4.77
N TRP A 40 -3.86 -4.99 5.05
CA TRP A 40 -4.01 -6.35 5.60
C TRP A 40 -4.79 -6.35 6.92
N ARG A 41 -4.40 -5.48 7.86
CA ARG A 41 -5.12 -5.30 9.14
C ARG A 41 -6.57 -4.88 8.94
N ARG A 42 -6.82 -3.97 8.00
CA ARG A 42 -8.18 -3.55 7.64
C ARG A 42 -9.00 -4.71 7.06
N LEU A 43 -8.41 -5.55 6.21
CA LEU A 43 -9.09 -6.73 5.68
C LEU A 43 -9.41 -7.73 6.79
N TRP A 44 -8.49 -8.02 7.71
CA TRP A 44 -8.81 -8.87 8.86
C TRP A 44 -9.91 -8.30 9.74
N LEU A 45 -9.95 -6.99 9.97
CA LEU A 45 -11.05 -6.33 10.68
C LEU A 45 -12.39 -6.51 9.94
N LEU A 46 -12.41 -6.34 8.61
CA LEU A 46 -13.60 -6.54 7.79
C LEU A 46 -14.06 -8.01 7.79
N LEU A 47 -13.12 -8.96 7.76
CA LEU A 47 -13.40 -10.38 7.91
C LEU A 47 -14.08 -10.66 9.25
N ALA A 48 -13.48 -10.18 10.35
CA ALA A 48 -14.01 -10.38 11.69
C ALA A 48 -15.42 -9.77 11.86
N ARG A 49 -15.65 -8.56 11.31
CA ARG A 49 -16.98 -7.92 11.29
C ARG A 49 -18.02 -8.74 10.53
N ALA A 50 -17.64 -9.25 9.35
CA ALA A 50 -18.53 -10.08 8.54
C ALA A 50 -18.85 -11.40 9.25
N GLN A 51 -17.85 -12.02 9.86
CA GLN A 51 -18.00 -13.25 10.64
C GLN A 51 -18.90 -13.05 11.86
N GLN A 52 -18.73 -11.94 12.60
CA GLN A 52 -19.64 -11.56 13.68
C GLN A 52 -21.10 -11.46 13.19
N THR A 53 -21.30 -10.78 12.06
CA THR A 53 -22.63 -10.60 11.45
C THR A 53 -23.26 -11.95 11.06
N LEU A 54 -22.44 -12.92 10.67
CA LEU A 54 -22.86 -14.28 10.33
C LEU A 54 -23.01 -15.22 11.55
N GLY A 55 -22.80 -14.73 12.77
CA GLY A 55 -23.02 -15.47 14.01
C GLY A 55 -21.81 -16.25 14.55
N LEU A 56 -20.60 -16.02 14.03
CA LEU A 56 -19.38 -16.54 14.66
C LEU A 56 -19.10 -15.80 15.98
N PRO A 57 -18.44 -16.44 16.95
CA PRO A 57 -18.18 -15.87 18.28
C PRO A 57 -17.06 -14.81 18.25
N VAL A 58 -17.35 -13.68 17.61
CA VAL A 58 -16.50 -12.48 17.54
C VAL A 58 -17.17 -11.39 18.36
N THR A 59 -16.43 -10.79 19.30
CA THR A 59 -16.96 -9.79 20.23
C THR A 59 -16.66 -8.37 19.76
N ASP A 60 -17.47 -7.40 20.16
CA ASP A 60 -17.24 -5.98 19.85
C ASP A 60 -15.91 -5.46 20.42
N VAL A 61 -15.47 -6.01 21.55
CA VAL A 61 -14.17 -5.68 22.16
C VAL A 61 -13.02 -6.07 21.24
N GLN A 62 -13.09 -7.26 20.63
CA GLN A 62 -12.07 -7.71 19.67
C GLN A 62 -12.03 -6.81 18.43
N LEU A 63 -13.19 -6.43 17.90
CA LEU A 63 -13.29 -5.56 16.73
C LEU A 63 -12.75 -4.16 17.01
N ALA A 64 -13.10 -3.59 18.17
CA ALA A 64 -12.62 -2.27 18.58
C ALA A 64 -11.10 -2.26 18.80
N GLU A 65 -10.54 -3.32 19.40
CA GLU A 65 -9.09 -3.45 19.58
C GLU A 65 -8.35 -3.52 18.23
N MET A 66 -8.86 -4.30 17.28
CA MET A 66 -8.30 -4.37 15.92
C MET A 66 -8.36 -3.02 15.20
N GLU A 67 -9.50 -2.32 15.28
CA GLU A 67 -9.70 -1.02 14.63
C GLU A 67 -8.78 0.07 15.18
N ALA A 68 -8.57 0.09 16.50
CA ALA A 68 -7.65 1.03 17.14
C ALA A 68 -6.18 0.83 16.71
N ASN A 69 -5.83 -0.36 16.21
CA ASN A 69 -4.46 -0.77 15.93
C ASN A 69 -4.16 -1.00 14.44
N LEU A 70 -4.97 -0.50 13.51
CA LEU A 70 -4.73 -0.68 12.07
C LEU A 70 -3.37 -0.12 11.58
N HIS A 71 -2.89 0.94 12.22
CA HIS A 71 -1.62 1.61 11.87
C HIS A 71 -0.50 1.36 12.90
N ASN A 72 -0.79 0.67 14.00
CA ASN A 72 0.17 0.39 15.07
C ASN A 72 1.01 -0.87 14.76
N ILE A 73 1.89 -0.78 13.75
CA ILE A 73 2.67 -1.93 13.25
C ILE A 73 4.05 -1.97 13.90
N ASP A 74 4.34 -3.04 14.64
CA ASP A 74 5.70 -3.35 15.10
C ASP A 74 6.50 -4.00 13.97
N TRP A 75 7.24 -3.17 13.24
CA TRP A 75 8.06 -3.58 12.10
C TRP A 75 9.20 -4.52 12.49
N ALA A 76 9.79 -4.33 13.68
CA ALA A 76 10.88 -5.17 14.14
C ALA A 76 10.39 -6.58 14.48
N MET A 77 9.24 -6.68 15.16
CA MET A 77 8.61 -7.96 15.44
C MET A 77 8.17 -8.66 14.15
N ALA A 78 7.56 -7.95 13.20
CA ALA A 78 7.16 -8.55 11.92
C ALA A 78 8.36 -9.16 11.18
N ALA A 79 9.50 -8.45 11.11
CA ALA A 79 10.71 -8.95 10.47
C ALA A 79 11.31 -10.17 11.21
N GLU A 80 11.30 -10.17 12.54
CA GLU A 80 11.75 -11.32 13.34
C GLU A 80 10.86 -12.55 13.14
N GLU A 81 9.54 -12.34 13.20
CA GLU A 81 8.54 -13.37 13.00
C GLU A 81 8.62 -13.95 11.58
N GLU A 82 8.82 -13.12 10.56
CA GLU A 82 9.00 -13.58 9.18
C GLU A 82 10.27 -14.42 9.04
N ARG A 83 11.37 -14.02 9.67
CA ARG A 83 12.59 -14.84 9.71
C ARG A 83 12.35 -16.20 10.37
N ARG A 84 11.56 -16.22 11.43
CA ARG A 84 11.23 -17.42 12.21
C ARG A 84 10.31 -18.38 11.45
N CYS A 85 9.20 -17.89 10.93
CA CYS A 85 8.17 -18.72 10.27
C CYS A 85 8.36 -18.87 8.77
N ARG A 86 9.22 -18.04 8.15
CA ARG A 86 9.47 -17.97 6.69
C ARG A 86 8.19 -17.69 5.89
N HIS A 87 7.28 -16.92 6.47
CA HIS A 87 5.98 -16.61 5.90
C HIS A 87 5.50 -15.23 6.36
N ASP A 88 5.48 -14.26 5.44
CA ASP A 88 5.11 -12.86 5.71
C ASP A 88 3.70 -12.69 6.28
N VAL A 89 2.68 -13.35 5.72
CA VAL A 89 1.31 -13.29 6.25
C VAL A 89 1.26 -13.79 7.69
N MET A 90 1.84 -14.96 7.97
CA MET A 90 1.82 -15.51 9.34
C MET A 90 2.62 -14.65 10.32
N ALA A 91 3.72 -14.05 9.86
CA ALA A 91 4.46 -13.09 10.66
C ALA A 91 3.57 -11.91 11.07
N HIS A 92 2.86 -11.31 10.10
CA HIS A 92 1.95 -10.20 10.37
C HIS A 92 0.70 -10.61 11.17
N VAL A 93 0.23 -11.86 11.06
CA VAL A 93 -0.81 -12.41 11.96
C VAL A 93 -0.30 -12.43 13.39
N HIS A 94 0.89 -12.98 13.64
CA HIS A 94 1.48 -13.02 14.98
C HIS A 94 1.74 -11.61 15.54
N THR A 95 2.30 -10.72 14.72
CA THR A 95 2.54 -9.32 15.13
C THR A 95 1.23 -8.62 15.47
N PHE A 96 0.17 -8.80 14.67
CA PHE A 96 -1.10 -8.15 14.95
C PHE A 96 -1.82 -8.76 16.15
N ALA A 97 -1.73 -10.08 16.34
CA ALA A 97 -2.22 -10.78 17.53
C ALA A 97 -1.50 -10.34 18.81
N HIS A 98 -0.21 -10.03 18.74
CA HIS A 98 0.53 -9.46 19.87
C HIS A 98 0.03 -8.06 20.24
N THR A 99 -0.23 -7.22 19.24
CA THR A 99 -0.82 -5.88 19.45
C THR A 99 -2.27 -5.96 19.93
N CYS A 100 -3.02 -6.99 19.52
CA CYS A 100 -4.45 -7.17 19.81
C CYS A 100 -4.69 -8.50 20.53
N PRO A 101 -4.30 -8.63 21.81
CA PRO A 101 -4.38 -9.89 22.54
C PRO A 101 -5.80 -10.44 22.68
N THR A 102 -6.83 -9.59 22.73
CA THR A 102 -8.22 -10.07 22.80
C THR A 102 -8.66 -10.65 21.46
N ALA A 103 -8.23 -10.05 20.34
CA ALA A 103 -8.57 -10.45 18.98
C ALA A 103 -7.68 -11.56 18.40
N ALA A 104 -6.53 -11.85 19.03
CA ALA A 104 -5.59 -12.89 18.62
C ALA A 104 -6.23 -14.21 18.12
N PRO A 105 -7.20 -14.84 18.80
CA PRO A 105 -7.78 -16.11 18.35
C PRO A 105 -8.68 -16.00 17.10
N ILE A 106 -9.10 -14.80 16.71
CA ILE A 106 -10.03 -14.59 15.58
C ILE A 106 -9.37 -13.91 14.37
N ILE A 107 -8.13 -13.42 14.50
CA ILE A 107 -7.38 -12.86 13.38
C ILE A 107 -7.12 -13.99 12.36
N HIS A 108 -7.48 -13.72 11.10
CA HIS A 108 -7.32 -14.65 9.97
C HIS A 108 -8.17 -15.94 10.02
N LEU A 109 -9.17 -16.01 10.90
CA LEU A 109 -10.02 -17.18 11.07
C LEU A 109 -10.66 -17.65 9.74
N GLY A 110 -10.33 -18.86 9.30
CA GLY A 110 -10.90 -19.49 8.10
C GLY A 110 -10.42 -18.92 6.77
N ALA A 111 -9.47 -17.99 6.78
CA ALA A 111 -8.87 -17.41 5.58
C ALA A 111 -7.55 -18.11 5.20
N THR A 112 -7.08 -17.84 3.98
CA THR A 112 -5.74 -18.21 3.49
C THR A 112 -4.95 -16.95 3.16
N SER A 113 -3.64 -17.07 2.95
CA SER A 113 -2.74 -15.94 2.66
C SER A 113 -3.24 -15.00 1.55
N CYS A 114 -3.84 -15.54 0.48
CA CYS A 114 -4.41 -14.76 -0.62
C CYS A 114 -5.60 -13.88 -0.20
N TYR A 115 -6.26 -14.16 0.93
CA TYR A 115 -7.30 -13.28 1.45
C TYR A 115 -6.76 -11.86 1.69
N VAL A 116 -5.55 -11.73 2.24
CA VAL A 116 -4.94 -10.42 2.45
C VAL A 116 -4.00 -10.01 1.33
N GLY A 117 -3.25 -10.94 0.74
CA GLY A 117 -2.34 -10.65 -0.38
C GLY A 117 -3.08 -10.08 -1.58
N ASP A 118 -3.84 -10.95 -2.27
CA ASP A 118 -4.50 -10.61 -3.53
C ASP A 118 -5.53 -9.47 -3.38
N ASN A 119 -6.34 -9.46 -2.31
CA ASN A 119 -7.30 -8.36 -2.12
C ASN A 119 -6.61 -7.02 -1.87
N THR A 120 -5.46 -7.00 -1.20
CA THR A 120 -4.68 -5.77 -1.03
C THR A 120 -4.08 -5.32 -2.35
N ASP A 121 -3.54 -6.24 -3.14
CA ASP A 121 -3.01 -5.92 -4.46
C ASP A 121 -4.10 -5.33 -5.37
N LEU A 122 -5.31 -5.90 -5.38
CA LEU A 122 -6.46 -5.34 -6.10
C LEU A 122 -6.80 -3.91 -5.64
N ILE A 123 -6.79 -3.66 -4.32
CA ILE A 123 -7.01 -2.32 -3.76
C ILE A 123 -5.91 -1.35 -4.22
N VAL A 124 -4.64 -1.75 -4.12
CA VAL A 124 -3.49 -0.94 -4.53
C VAL A 124 -3.54 -0.63 -6.02
N ILE A 125 -3.88 -1.60 -6.87
CA ILE A 125 -4.02 -1.40 -8.33
C ILE A 125 -5.17 -0.44 -8.65
N ARG A 126 -6.33 -0.60 -8.01
CA ARG A 126 -7.46 0.33 -8.17
C ARG A 126 -7.04 1.76 -7.77
N ASP A 127 -6.47 1.92 -6.58
CA ASP A 127 -6.05 3.21 -6.07
C ASP A 127 -4.95 3.84 -6.96
N ALA A 128 -4.10 3.03 -7.60
CA ALA A 128 -3.13 3.51 -8.59
C ALA A 128 -3.82 4.08 -9.83
N PHE A 129 -4.89 3.46 -10.33
CA PHE A 129 -5.69 4.03 -11.42
C PHE A 129 -6.34 5.36 -11.02
N ASP A 130 -6.86 5.47 -9.79
CA ASP A 130 -7.43 6.72 -9.27
C ASP A 130 -6.39 7.86 -9.22
N ILE A 131 -5.10 7.55 -9.07
CA ILE A 131 -4.00 8.51 -9.17
C ILE A 131 -3.67 8.87 -10.62
N LEU A 132 -3.71 7.89 -11.53
CA LEU A 132 -3.31 8.07 -12.94
C LEU A 132 -4.36 8.79 -13.78
N LEU A 133 -5.64 8.42 -13.64
CA LEU A 133 -6.75 8.96 -14.43
C LEU A 133 -6.82 10.50 -14.44
N PRO A 134 -6.80 11.21 -13.29
CA PRO A 134 -6.84 12.67 -13.30
C PRO A 134 -5.56 13.31 -13.86
N LYS A 135 -4.41 12.63 -13.80
CA LYS A 135 -3.16 13.11 -14.42
C LYS A 135 -3.24 13.01 -15.95
N LEU A 136 -3.73 11.89 -16.45
CA LEU A 136 -3.96 11.68 -17.88
C LEU A 136 -4.98 12.68 -18.43
N ALA A 137 -6.11 12.88 -17.73
CA ALA A 137 -7.11 13.87 -18.11
C ALA A 137 -6.54 15.29 -18.20
N ARG A 138 -5.64 15.67 -17.28
CA ARG A 138 -4.94 16.96 -17.36
C ARG A 138 -4.02 17.08 -18.57
N VAL A 139 -3.27 16.03 -18.90
CA VAL A 139 -2.41 16.04 -20.10
C VAL A 139 -3.28 16.23 -21.36
N ILE A 140 -4.38 15.49 -21.44
CA ILE A 140 -5.36 15.62 -22.53
C ILE A 140 -5.88 17.06 -22.60
N ASP A 141 -6.40 17.61 -21.51
CA ASP A 141 -6.92 18.99 -21.49
C ASP A 141 -5.87 20.03 -21.91
N ARG A 142 -4.61 19.89 -21.47
CA ARG A 142 -3.54 20.83 -21.86
C ARG A 142 -3.22 20.74 -23.35
N LEU A 143 -3.14 19.52 -23.91
CA LEU A 143 -2.87 19.32 -25.33
C LEU A 143 -4.08 19.73 -26.19
N SER A 144 -5.30 19.50 -25.74
CA SER A 144 -6.52 19.94 -26.40
C SER A 144 -6.58 21.47 -26.51
N ARG A 145 -6.31 22.20 -25.41
CA ARG A 145 -6.24 23.67 -25.44
C ARG A 145 -5.13 24.19 -26.35
N PHE A 146 -3.98 23.51 -26.38
CA PHE A 146 -2.90 23.85 -27.31
C PHE A 146 -3.35 23.66 -28.77
N ALA A 147 -4.00 22.54 -29.08
CA ALA A 147 -4.52 22.26 -30.41
C ALA A 147 -5.58 23.30 -30.84
N GLU A 148 -6.54 23.63 -29.98
CA GLU A 148 -7.56 24.65 -30.25
C GLU A 148 -6.94 26.03 -30.51
N LYS A 149 -5.98 26.45 -29.67
CA LYS A 149 -5.28 27.73 -29.83
C LYS A 149 -4.55 27.82 -31.17
N HIS A 150 -3.98 26.71 -31.63
CA HIS A 150 -3.16 26.64 -32.84
C HIS A 150 -3.89 26.03 -34.04
N ALA A 151 -5.22 25.89 -33.99
CA ALA A 151 -6.01 25.16 -34.98
C ALA A 151 -5.86 25.69 -36.42
N ALA A 152 -5.64 27.00 -36.57
CA ALA A 152 -5.48 27.64 -37.88
C ALA A 152 -4.01 27.97 -38.24
N LEU A 153 -3.03 27.56 -37.41
CA LEU A 153 -1.62 27.85 -37.66
C LEU A 153 -1.08 26.84 -38.68
N PRO A 154 -0.70 27.25 -39.90
CA PRO A 154 -0.10 26.34 -40.87
C PRO A 154 1.26 25.85 -40.34
N THR A 155 1.55 24.57 -40.56
CA THR A 155 2.88 23.98 -40.34
C THR A 155 3.20 23.05 -41.49
N LEU A 156 4.49 22.84 -41.76
CA LEU A 156 4.92 21.84 -42.74
C LEU A 156 4.45 20.46 -42.26
N GLY A 157 3.63 19.80 -43.08
CA GLY A 157 3.28 18.41 -42.88
C GLY A 157 4.46 17.53 -43.27
N PHE A 158 4.74 16.50 -42.47
CA PHE A 158 5.82 15.57 -42.74
C PHE A 158 5.26 14.16 -42.93
N THR A 159 5.60 13.52 -44.06
CA THR A 159 5.43 12.07 -44.25
C THR A 159 6.80 11.49 -44.59
N HIS A 160 7.23 10.41 -43.92
CA HIS A 160 8.61 9.91 -44.00
C HIS A 160 9.68 10.93 -43.54
N PHE A 161 9.29 11.93 -42.73
CA PHE A 161 10.16 13.05 -42.34
C PHE A 161 10.70 13.83 -43.56
N GLN A 162 9.90 13.89 -44.64
CA GLN A 162 10.09 14.70 -45.85
C GLN A 162 8.92 15.67 -46.01
#